data_AF-A0A1Y4IF08-F1
#
_entry.id   AF-A0A1Y4IF08-F1
#
_cell.length_a   1.000
_cell.length_b   1.000
_cell.length_c   1.000
_cell.angle_alpha   90.00
_cell.angle_beta   90.00
_cell.angle_gamma   90.00
#
_symmetry.space_group_name_H-M   'P 1'
#
loop_
_entity.id
_entity.type
_entity.pdbx_description
1 polymer ?
#
loop_
_entity_poly.entity_id
_entity_poly.type
_entity_poly.pdbx_seq_one_letter_code
_entity_poly.pdbx_strand_id
1 'polypeptide(L)'
;MKSLLIAAGTGANNIIVNIGDEYEDRVDYILIDELESDVWKIEFSAERIFDIVVTRQPVILLATLGGKTGNRSVERLTKLFKSFEILFSAILIIPFKFEWDSRNVALSIADRIKGESVSVHVFDNETLTSLDLTVKEAIRYADREIGCLLDEILK
;
A
#
# COMPACT_ATOMS: atom_id res chain seq x y z
N MET A 1 -19.38 -0.93 -7.44
CA MET A 1 -18.28 -1.92 -7.43
C MET A 1 -17.24 -1.37 -6.48
N LYS A 2 -16.83 -2.15 -5.48
CA LYS A 2 -15.81 -1.71 -4.51
C LYS A 2 -14.42 -1.74 -5.18
N SER A 3 -13.55 -0.83 -4.78
CA SER A 3 -12.13 -0.89 -5.12
C SER A 3 -11.45 -2.01 -4.33
N LEU A 4 -10.41 -2.61 -4.88
CA LEU A 4 -9.56 -3.57 -4.16
C LEU A 4 -8.37 -2.82 -3.55
N LEU A 5 -8.28 -2.79 -2.23
CA LEU A 5 -7.13 -2.24 -1.51
C LEU A 5 -6.23 -3.35 -1.00
N ILE A 6 -4.99 -3.36 -1.48
CA ILE A 6 -3.95 -4.29 -1.06
C ILE A 6 -3.00 -3.56 -0.12
N ALA A 7 -3.03 -3.92 1.16
CA ALA A 7 -2.12 -3.42 2.17
C ALA A 7 -0.90 -4.35 2.29
N ALA A 8 0.30 -3.81 2.04
CA ALA A 8 1.53 -4.57 2.00
C ALA A 8 2.52 -4.09 3.07
N GLY A 9 2.82 -5.00 4.01
CA GLY A 9 3.69 -4.75 5.16
C GLY A 9 2.93 -4.37 6.42
N THR A 10 3.56 -4.64 7.57
CA THR A 10 2.95 -4.51 8.91
C THR A 10 2.37 -3.12 9.17
N GLY A 11 3.07 -2.06 8.79
CA GLY A 11 2.57 -0.70 9.01
C GLY A 11 1.35 -0.37 8.15
N ALA A 12 1.30 -0.83 6.90
CA ALA A 12 0.12 -0.68 6.04
C ALA A 12 -1.08 -1.44 6.62
N ASN A 13 -0.88 -2.65 7.12
CA ASN A 13 -1.94 -3.42 7.77
C ASN A 13 -2.44 -2.73 9.03
N ASN A 14 -1.55 -2.19 9.87
CA ASN A 14 -1.93 -1.46 11.08
C ASN A 14 -2.76 -0.22 10.75
N ILE A 15 -2.42 0.52 9.70
CA ILE A 15 -3.23 1.65 9.22
C ILE A 15 -4.63 1.17 8.86
N ILE A 16 -4.76 0.12 8.06
CA ILE A 16 -6.07 -0.42 7.66
C ILE A 16 -6.85 -0.96 8.84
N VAL A 17 -6.22 -1.58 9.84
CA VAL A 17 -6.89 -1.98 11.08
C VAL A 17 -7.44 -0.76 11.85
N ASN A 18 -6.77 0.39 11.77
CA ASN A 18 -7.18 1.60 12.48
C ASN A 18 -8.28 2.40 11.77
N ILE A 19 -8.27 2.47 10.44
CA ILE A 19 -9.17 3.33 9.65
C ILE A 19 -10.07 2.56 8.67
N GLY A 20 -9.87 1.25 8.51
CA GLY A 20 -10.49 0.46 7.45
C GLY A 20 -12.01 0.38 7.56
N ASP A 21 -12.56 0.33 8.77
CA ASP A 21 -14.01 0.27 8.99
C ASP A 21 -14.75 1.44 8.32
N GLU A 22 -14.10 2.61 8.16
CA GLU A 22 -14.68 3.79 7.48
C GLU A 22 -14.85 3.62 5.96
N TYR A 23 -14.26 2.58 5.38
CA TYR A 23 -14.28 2.33 3.93
C TYR A 23 -14.85 0.95 3.56
N GLU A 24 -15.45 0.21 4.51
CA GLU A 24 -16.01 -1.13 4.27
C GLU A 24 -16.98 -1.15 3.08
N ASP A 25 -17.83 -0.13 2.92
CA ASP A 25 -18.78 -0.02 1.81
C ASP A 25 -18.14 0.30 0.45
N ARG A 26 -16.89 0.78 0.44
CA ARG A 26 -16.17 1.29 -0.74
C ARG A 26 -15.03 0.37 -1.20
N VAL A 27 -14.51 -0.45 -0.30
CA VAL A 27 -13.24 -1.17 -0.50
C VAL A 27 -13.34 -2.63 -0.05
N ASP A 28 -12.79 -3.54 -0.85
CA ASP A 28 -12.43 -4.90 -0.44
C ASP A 28 -10.94 -4.92 -0.07
N TYR A 29 -10.57 -5.62 1.00
CA TYR A 29 -9.20 -5.59 1.52
C TYR A 29 -8.44 -6.90 1.28
N ILE A 30 -7.17 -6.78 0.93
CA ILE A 30 -6.18 -7.84 1.03
C ILE A 30 -5.04 -7.35 1.92
N LEU A 31 -4.81 -8.03 3.04
CA LEU A 31 -3.74 -7.69 3.98
C LEU A 31 -2.57 -8.66 3.85
N ILE A 32 -1.37 -8.14 3.59
CA ILE A 32 -0.15 -8.94 3.40
C ILE A 32 0.87 -8.54 4.46
N ASP A 33 0.87 -9.26 5.58
CA ASP A 33 1.86 -9.07 6.65
C ASP A 33 3.10 -9.96 6.51
N GLU A 34 2.96 -11.06 5.77
CA GLU A 34 4.01 -12.08 5.61
C GLU A 34 4.08 -12.61 4.18
N LEU A 35 5.30 -12.93 3.75
CA LEU A 35 5.60 -13.42 2.39
C LEU A 35 5.18 -14.88 2.18
N GLU A 36 5.17 -15.67 3.25
CA GLU A 36 4.79 -17.09 3.24
C GLU A 36 3.40 -17.29 3.86
N SER A 37 2.46 -16.43 3.47
CA SER A 37 1.04 -16.53 3.87
C SER A 37 0.19 -17.20 2.79
N ASP A 38 -0.90 -17.86 3.19
CA ASP A 38 -1.86 -18.45 2.25
C ASP A 38 -2.64 -17.39 1.46
N VAL A 39 -2.61 -16.13 1.89
CA VAL A 39 -3.12 -14.97 1.14
C VAL A 39 -2.61 -14.98 -0.30
N TRP A 40 -1.33 -15.29 -0.52
CA TRP A 40 -0.75 -15.34 -1.86
C TRP A 40 -1.34 -16.42 -2.77
N LYS A 41 -1.83 -17.52 -2.19
CA LYS A 41 -2.44 -18.62 -2.95
C LYS A 41 -3.92 -18.35 -3.21
N ILE A 42 -4.61 -17.73 -2.25
CA ILE A 42 -6.05 -17.50 -2.28
C ILE A 42 -6.38 -16.22 -3.06
N GLU A 43 -5.89 -15.09 -2.57
CA GLU A 43 -6.25 -13.75 -3.07
C GLU A 43 -5.57 -13.41 -4.40
N PHE A 44 -4.50 -14.12 -4.74
CA PHE A 44 -3.78 -13.97 -6.01
C PHE A 44 -3.80 -15.26 -6.83
N SER A 45 -4.84 -16.08 -6.64
CA SER A 45 -5.15 -17.23 -7.51
C SER A 45 -5.49 -16.78 -8.93
N ALA A 46 -5.32 -17.66 -9.91
CA ALA A 46 -5.62 -17.35 -11.31
C ALA A 46 -7.08 -16.90 -11.52
N GLU A 47 -8.02 -17.53 -10.81
CA GLU A 47 -9.45 -17.16 -10.83
C GLU A 47 -9.66 -15.74 -10.30
N ARG A 48 -9.09 -15.42 -9.13
CA ARG A 48 -9.24 -14.09 -8.52
C ARG A 48 -8.61 -12.99 -9.38
N ILE A 49 -7.44 -13.25 -9.96
CA ILE A 49 -6.78 -12.32 -10.89
C ILE A 49 -7.60 -12.14 -12.16
N PHE A 50 -8.15 -13.22 -12.72
CA PHE A 50 -9.03 -13.14 -13.87
C PHE A 50 -10.26 -12.29 -13.59
N ASP A 51 -10.89 -12.47 -12.42
CA ASP A 51 -12.02 -11.65 -12.00
C ASP A 51 -11.67 -10.16 -11.91
N ILE A 52 -10.54 -9.81 -11.31
CA ILE A 52 -10.05 -8.42 -11.22
C ILE A 52 -9.90 -7.82 -12.63
N VAL A 53 -9.29 -8.57 -13.55
CA VAL A 53 -9.05 -8.12 -14.93
C VAL A 53 -10.36 -7.95 -15.70
N VAL A 54 -11.25 -8.94 -15.65
CA VAL A 54 -12.53 -8.93 -16.42
C VAL A 54 -13.47 -7.85 -15.90
N THR A 55 -13.57 -7.71 -14.58
CA THR A 55 -14.42 -6.68 -13.96
C THR A 55 -13.81 -5.28 -14.03
N ARG A 56 -12.52 -5.17 -14.38
CA ARG A 56 -11.73 -3.95 -14.29
C ARG A 56 -11.85 -3.31 -12.91
N GLN A 57 -11.79 -4.14 -11.86
CA GLN A 57 -11.88 -3.67 -10.49
C GLN A 57 -10.73 -2.68 -10.22
N PRO A 58 -11.01 -1.46 -9.74
CA PRO A 58 -9.96 -0.50 -9.41
C PRO A 58 -9.05 -1.05 -8.31
N VAL A 59 -7.74 -1.00 -8.50
CA VAL A 59 -6.76 -1.51 -7.53
C VAL A 59 -6.00 -0.36 -6.88
N ILE A 60 -5.89 -0.40 -5.55
CA ILE A 60 -5.11 0.52 -4.73
C ILE A 60 -4.06 -0.30 -3.97
N LEU A 61 -2.79 0.04 -4.14
CA LEU A 61 -1.68 -0.53 -3.38
C LEU A 61 -1.27 0.43 -2.26
N LEU A 62 -1.52 0.07 -1.00
CA LEU A 62 -0.98 0.76 0.17
C LEU A 62 0.22 -0.03 0.68
N ALA A 63 1.42 0.56 0.66
CA ALA A 63 2.63 -0.16 1.07
C ALA A 63 3.50 0.64 2.03
N THR A 64 3.88 0.02 3.14
CA THR A 64 4.97 0.50 3.99
C THR A 64 6.28 -0.12 3.53
N LEU A 65 7.18 0.71 3.00
CA LEU A 65 8.47 0.28 2.46
C LEU A 65 9.56 0.29 3.53
N GLY A 66 10.74 -0.25 3.20
CA GLY A 66 11.90 -0.33 4.09
C GLY A 66 12.01 -1.64 4.89
N GLY A 67 10.88 -2.31 5.12
CA GLY A 67 10.83 -3.67 5.67
C GLY A 67 10.88 -4.77 4.59
N LYS A 68 11.30 -5.98 4.98
CA LYS A 68 11.40 -7.13 4.06
C LYS A 68 10.06 -7.52 3.44
N THR A 69 8.98 -7.58 4.23
CA THR A 69 7.63 -7.92 3.75
C THR A 69 7.15 -6.89 2.74
N GLY A 70 7.09 -5.61 3.11
CA GLY A 70 6.60 -4.55 2.24
C GLY A 70 7.35 -4.51 0.91
N ASN A 71 8.68 -4.45 0.95
CA ASN A 71 9.52 -4.37 -0.25
C ASN A 71 9.29 -5.56 -1.20
N ARG A 72 9.34 -6.79 -0.69
CA ARG A 72 9.19 -8.00 -1.52
C ARG A 72 7.75 -8.21 -1.99
N SER A 73 6.77 -7.81 -1.20
CA SER A 73 5.36 -7.89 -1.59
C SER A 73 5.08 -6.94 -2.74
N VAL A 74 5.54 -5.70 -2.65
CA VAL A 74 5.42 -4.71 -3.74
C VAL A 74 6.10 -5.22 -5.02
N GLU A 75 7.32 -5.75 -4.92
CA GLU A 75 8.01 -6.35 -6.08
C GLU A 75 7.24 -7.49 -6.75
N ARG A 76 6.62 -8.35 -5.94
CA ARG A 76 5.84 -9.48 -6.45
C ARG A 76 4.53 -9.00 -7.07
N LEU A 77 3.84 -8.06 -6.41
CA LEU A 77 2.57 -7.49 -6.86
C LEU A 77 2.75 -6.72 -8.17
N THR A 78 3.79 -5.90 -8.32
CA THR A 78 3.91 -5.12 -9.56
C THR A 78 4.30 -5.96 -10.77
N LYS A 79 5.09 -7.04 -10.56
CA LYS A 79 5.30 -8.05 -11.60
C LYS A 79 3.98 -8.69 -12.01
N LEU A 80 3.15 -9.07 -11.04
CA LEU A 80 1.83 -9.63 -11.29
C LEU A 80 0.95 -8.64 -12.08
N PHE A 81 0.81 -7.42 -11.59
CA PHE A 81 0.00 -6.38 -12.23
C PHE A 81 0.46 -6.12 -13.67
N LYS A 82 1.76 -6.03 -13.89
CA LYS A 82 2.34 -5.89 -15.23
C LYS A 82 2.03 -7.08 -16.14
N SER A 83 2.14 -8.31 -15.64
CA SER A 83 1.84 -9.52 -16.42
C SER A 83 0.39 -9.63 -16.85
N PHE A 84 -0.54 -9.07 -16.07
CA PHE A 84 -1.98 -9.12 -16.31
C PHE A 84 -2.57 -7.77 -16.75
N GLU A 85 -1.72 -6.78 -17.05
CA GLU A 85 -2.11 -5.41 -17.42
C GLU A 85 -3.10 -4.76 -16.44
N ILE A 86 -2.95 -5.06 -15.14
CA ILE A 86 -3.78 -4.49 -14.07
C ILE A 86 -3.28 -3.07 -13.79
N LEU A 87 -4.16 -2.11 -13.98
CA LEU A 87 -3.93 -0.72 -13.60
C LEU A 87 -4.14 -0.55 -12.09
N PHE A 88 -3.25 0.20 -11.45
CA PHE A 88 -3.34 0.47 -10.01
C PHE A 88 -2.88 1.88 -9.65
N SER A 89 -3.45 2.41 -8.58
CA SER A 89 -2.93 3.58 -7.85
C SER A 89 -2.11 3.11 -6.66
N ALA A 90 -1.10 3.87 -6.25
CA ALA A 90 -0.23 3.50 -5.14
C ALA A 90 -0.17 4.61 -4.07
N ILE A 91 -0.21 4.21 -2.80
CA ILE A 91 0.17 5.02 -1.65
C ILE A 91 1.39 4.33 -1.02
N LEU A 92 2.53 5.01 -1.04
CA LEU A 92 3.81 4.48 -0.58
C LEU A 92 4.29 5.25 0.64
N ILE A 93 4.53 4.55 1.74
CA ILE A 93 5.06 5.12 2.96
C ILE A 93 6.56 4.86 3.02
N ILE A 94 7.35 5.94 3.09
CA ILE A 94 8.80 5.91 3.09
C ILE A 94 9.33 5.99 4.54
N PRO A 95 10.28 5.12 4.94
CA PRO A 95 10.93 5.12 6.26
C PRO A 95 11.59 6.45 6.63
N PHE A 96 11.86 6.68 7.92
CA PHE A 96 12.58 7.87 8.39
C PHE A 96 14.02 7.94 7.87
N LYS A 97 14.64 9.13 7.86
CA LYS A 97 16.05 9.27 7.42
C LYS A 97 17.04 8.47 8.26
N PHE A 98 16.79 8.30 9.55
CA PHE A 98 17.68 7.53 10.44
C PHE A 98 17.71 6.02 10.13
N GLU A 99 16.79 5.53 9.29
CA GLU A 99 16.74 4.13 8.85
C GLU A 99 17.63 3.86 7.61
N TRP A 100 18.37 4.88 7.15
CA TRP A 100 19.43 4.85 6.11
C TRP A 100 19.20 3.84 4.99
N ASP A 101 19.78 2.63 5.09
CA ASP A 101 19.74 1.59 4.05
C ASP A 101 18.32 1.19 3.68
N SER A 102 17.44 1.00 4.68
CA SER A 102 16.03 0.68 4.44
C SER A 102 15.31 1.79 3.67
N ARG A 103 15.64 3.05 3.97
CA ARG A 103 15.09 4.20 3.26
C ARG A 103 15.58 4.27 1.82
N ASN A 104 16.86 4.03 1.56
CA ASN A 104 17.42 4.06 0.21
C ASN A 104 16.76 3.00 -0.69
N VAL A 105 16.55 1.79 -0.14
CA VAL A 105 15.80 0.73 -0.85
C VAL A 105 14.35 1.16 -1.10
N ALA A 106 13.67 1.74 -0.10
CA ALA A 106 12.31 2.22 -0.24
C ALA A 106 12.16 3.30 -1.34
N LEU A 107 13.09 4.26 -1.37
CA LEU A 107 13.11 5.32 -2.39
C LEU A 107 13.32 4.75 -3.80
N SER A 108 14.22 3.78 -3.96
CA SER A 108 14.44 3.08 -5.23
C SER A 108 13.19 2.33 -5.69
N ILE A 109 12.51 1.62 -4.78
CA ILE A 109 11.24 0.96 -5.09
C ILE A 109 10.18 1.99 -5.49
N ALA A 110 10.02 3.08 -4.72
CA ALA A 110 9.03 4.10 -5.00
C ALA A 110 9.24 4.78 -6.37
N ASP A 111 10.50 5.03 -6.76
CA ASP A 111 10.82 5.57 -8.08
C ASP A 111 10.38 4.62 -9.21
N ARG A 112 10.63 3.31 -9.05
CA ARG A 112 10.16 2.29 -10.00
C ARG A 112 8.63 2.27 -10.11
N ILE A 113 7.91 2.33 -8.98
CA ILE A 113 6.44 2.29 -8.96
C ILE A 113 5.82 3.46 -9.71
N LYS A 114 6.42 4.65 -9.64
CA LYS A 114 5.94 5.84 -10.39
C LYS A 114 5.85 5.59 -11.89
N GLY A 115 6.71 4.75 -12.46
CA GLY A 115 6.67 4.38 -13.87
C GLY A 115 5.70 3.25 -14.22
N GLU A 116 5.13 2.56 -13.21
CA GLU A 116 4.30 1.36 -13.39
C GLU A 116 2.83 1.56 -12.98
N SER A 117 2.52 2.61 -12.22
CA SER A 117 1.17 2.89 -11.70
C SER A 117 0.48 4.05 -12.43
N VAL A 118 -0.86 4.11 -12.33
CA VAL A 118 -1.67 5.24 -12.82
C VAL A 118 -1.42 6.51 -12.01
N SER A 119 -1.26 6.37 -10.70
CA SER A 119 -0.94 7.47 -9.79
C SER A 119 -0.13 6.95 -8.61
N VAL A 120 0.75 7.80 -8.07
CA VAL A 120 1.52 7.52 -6.84
C VAL A 120 1.42 8.69 -5.89
N HIS A 121 1.01 8.39 -4.67
CA HIS A 121 1.15 9.26 -3.52
C HIS A 121 2.25 8.72 -2.63
N VAL A 122 3.15 9.60 -2.19
CA VAL A 122 4.27 9.24 -1.32
C VAL A 122 4.09 9.95 0.01
N PHE A 123 3.96 9.18 1.08
CA PHE A 123 3.97 9.68 2.45
C PHE A 123 5.39 9.48 3.02
N ASP A 124 6.13 10.57 3.20
CA ASP A 124 7.47 10.52 3.77
C ASP A 124 7.40 10.64 5.30
N ASN A 125 7.74 9.57 6.03
CA ASN A 125 7.72 9.59 7.50
C ASN A 125 8.59 10.70 8.09
N GLU A 126 9.60 11.18 7.35
CA GLU A 126 10.41 12.31 7.79
C GLU A 126 9.57 13.56 8.10
N THR A 127 8.43 13.75 7.43
CA THR A 127 7.50 14.87 7.69
C THR A 127 6.96 14.86 9.11
N LEU A 128 6.86 13.68 9.73
CA LEU A 128 6.42 13.55 11.13
C LEU A 128 7.43 14.14 12.12
N THR A 129 8.71 14.24 11.74
CA THR A 129 9.76 14.77 12.62
C THR A 129 9.72 16.29 12.77
N SER A 130 9.08 16.99 11.82
CA SER A 130 8.85 18.43 11.91
C SER A 130 7.59 18.80 12.68
N LEU A 131 6.80 17.82 13.10
CA LEU A 131 5.59 18.03 13.88
C LEU A 131 5.95 17.93 15.37
N ASP A 132 5.50 18.90 16.16
CA ASP A 132 5.62 18.86 17.63
C ASP A 132 4.57 17.92 18.22
N LEU A 133 4.71 16.63 17.91
CA LEU A 133 3.79 15.57 18.28
C LEU A 133 4.52 14.46 19.05
N THR A 134 3.83 13.86 20.00
CA THR A 134 4.28 12.59 20.58
C THR A 134 4.26 11.49 19.50
N VAL A 135 5.02 10.41 19.71
CA VAL A 135 5.04 9.27 18.78
C VAL A 135 3.63 8.73 18.49
N LYS A 136 2.78 8.66 19.51
CA LYS A 136 1.40 8.19 19.37
C LYS A 136 0.54 9.14 18.52
N GLU A 137 0.72 10.44 18.67
CA GLU A 137 0.02 11.44 17.87
C GLU A 137 0.53 11.46 16.43
N ALA A 138 1.84 11.29 16.22
CA ALA A 138 2.43 11.20 14.89
C ALA A 138 1.89 9.99 14.10
N ILE A 139 1.72 8.83 14.74
CA ILE A 139 1.10 7.65 14.12
C ILE A 139 -0.35 7.94 13.72
N ARG A 140 -1.15 8.50 14.63
CA ARG A 140 -2.56 8.87 14.33
C ARG A 140 -2.66 9.93 13.23
N TYR A 141 -1.72 10.86 13.21
CA TYR A 141 -1.62 11.85 12.14
C TYR A 141 -1.35 11.16 10.80
N ALA A 142 -0.38 10.24 10.74
CA ALA A 142 -0.11 9.47 9.53
C ALA A 142 -1.33 8.67 9.07
N ASP A 143 -2.00 7.94 9.97
CA ASP A 143 -3.22 7.18 9.65
C ASP A 143 -4.29 8.08 9.02
N ARG A 144 -4.50 9.28 9.59
CA ARG A 144 -5.45 10.26 9.06
C ARG A 144 -5.05 10.78 7.68
N GLU A 145 -3.78 11.12 7.47
CA GLU A 145 -3.29 11.59 6.17
C GLU A 145 -3.43 10.51 5.10
N ILE A 146 -3.19 9.25 5.43
CA ILE A 146 -3.42 8.12 4.53
C ILE A 146 -4.93 7.97 4.24
N GLY A 147 -5.80 8.14 5.25
CA GLY A 147 -7.25 8.20 5.04
C GLY A 147 -7.68 9.30 4.07
N CYS A 148 -7.15 10.51 4.22
CA CYS A 148 -7.39 11.61 3.28
C CYS A 148 -6.99 11.24 1.84
N LEU A 149 -5.84 10.60 1.67
CA LEU A 149 -5.38 10.12 0.35
C LEU A 149 -6.30 9.03 -0.22
N LEU A 150 -6.80 8.12 0.62
CA LEU A 150 -7.77 7.12 0.19
C LEU A 150 -9.08 7.78 -0.25
N ASP A 151 -9.58 8.78 0.48
CA ASP A 151 -10.76 9.53 0.08
C ASP A 151 -10.57 10.29 -1.23
N GLU A 152 -9.35 10.76 -1.53
CA GLU A 152 -9.05 11.37 -2.83
C GLU A 152 -9.08 10.36 -3.98
N ILE A 153 -8.53 9.17 -3.77
CA ILE A 153 -8.48 8.10 -4.78
C ILE A 153 -9.85 7.45 -5.01
N LEU A 154 -10.69 7.37 -3.98
CA LEU A 154 -11.99 6.69 -4.00
C LEU A 154 -13.17 7.58 -4.43
N LYS A 155 -12.93 8.86 -4.76
CA LYS A 155 -13.94 9.77 -5.34
C LYS A 155 -14.40 9.31 -6.72
#